data_AF-A0A8J2KTD0-F1
#
_entry.id   AF-A0A8J2KTD0-F1
#
_cell.length_a   1.000
_cell.length_b   1.000
_cell.length_c   1.000
_cell.angle_alpha   90.00
_cell.angle_beta   90.00
_cell.angle_gamma   90.00
#
_symmetry.space_group_name_H-M   'P 1'
#
loop_
_entity.id
_entity.type
_entity.pdbx_description
1 polymer ?
#
loop_
_entity_poly.entity_id
_entity_poly.type
_entity_poly.pdbx_seq_one_letter_code
_entity_poly.pdbx_strand_id
1 'polypeptide(L)'
;MITSSVFGIPYQDVVGDLEENAELLEELSKCNESQSDGSNDSCACSVQFIGNQWGFLMHGFMYFFMAGTIAYLVANIFRAGRDGKVYNNPTIVCSMVSILINLTFIFYFTWAFLWDKSEWIGSAVLLFLAACTSVISLVKFSFNLSTYTEKLHHESAIDLWIYRILVQNTLALVTVWTFCLFLMNFAIALVHNGNIYGPSASVGMIIVLTFVIAVWTPLDVMVWDRIFRYMITPFAVLIWVLSSIYDRLKDDECHDVTVRVYTVVLLTIVLTIFVGRILLTVYRHLWKPLAKNQ
;
A
#
# COMPACT_ATOMS: atom_id res chain seq x y z
N MET A 1 -5.25 -13.24 -19.82
CA MET A 1 -4.95 -11.97 -20.51
C MET A 1 -5.28 -10.76 -19.61
N ILE A 2 -5.06 -10.86 -18.29
CA ILE A 2 -5.32 -9.80 -17.28
C ILE A 2 -4.02 -9.49 -16.49
N THR A 3 -2.91 -10.08 -16.91
CA THR A 3 -1.65 -10.08 -16.15
C THR A 3 -0.55 -9.25 -16.80
N SER A 4 -0.71 -8.80 -18.04
CA SER A 4 0.41 -8.22 -18.82
C SER A 4 0.67 -6.73 -18.54
N SER A 5 -0.37 -5.97 -18.19
CA SER A 5 -0.30 -4.51 -17.97
C SER A 5 0.14 -4.14 -16.56
N VAL A 6 -0.15 -5.00 -15.58
CA VAL A 6 0.18 -4.79 -14.15
C VAL A 6 1.36 -5.65 -13.68
N PHE A 7 1.63 -6.80 -14.33
CA PHE A 7 2.75 -7.69 -13.99
C PHE A 7 3.70 -7.80 -15.17
N GLY A 8 4.71 -6.91 -15.21
CA GLY A 8 5.69 -6.82 -16.28
C GLY A 8 6.14 -8.17 -16.84
N ILE A 9 5.87 -8.36 -18.13
CA ILE A 9 6.55 -9.29 -19.04
C ILE A 9 7.52 -8.42 -19.88
N PRO A 10 8.74 -8.89 -20.18
CA PRO A 10 9.89 -8.01 -20.42
C PRO A 10 9.87 -7.31 -21.79
N TYR A 11 10.62 -6.21 -21.86
CA TYR A 11 10.95 -5.38 -23.02
C TYR A 11 11.81 -6.12 -24.08
N GLN A 12 11.61 -7.42 -24.34
CA GLN A 12 12.57 -8.16 -25.19
C GLN A 12 11.98 -9.17 -26.19
N ASP A 13 10.70 -9.12 -26.52
CA ASP A 13 10.10 -9.98 -27.57
C ASP A 13 9.33 -9.20 -28.64
N VAL A 14 9.86 -8.06 -29.12
CA VAL A 14 9.44 -7.45 -30.40
C VAL A 14 10.67 -6.92 -31.15
N VAL A 15 11.65 -7.79 -31.39
CA VAL A 15 12.65 -7.62 -32.45
C VAL A 15 12.54 -8.84 -33.35
N GLY A 16 11.50 -8.85 -34.17
CA GLY A 16 11.18 -9.98 -35.03
C GLY A 16 9.88 -9.76 -35.79
N ASP A 17 9.82 -8.70 -36.59
CA ASP A 17 9.21 -8.71 -37.93
C ASP A 17 9.45 -7.36 -38.60
N LEU A 18 10.64 -7.25 -39.19
CA LEU A 18 11.04 -6.20 -40.12
C LEU A 18 10.44 -6.53 -41.49
N GLU A 19 9.20 -6.11 -41.75
CA GLU A 19 8.72 -5.74 -43.11
C GLU A 19 7.27 -5.23 -43.13
N GLU A 20 6.48 -5.45 -42.07
CA GLU A 20 5.06 -5.03 -42.00
C GLU A 20 4.86 -3.71 -41.22
N ASN A 21 5.76 -2.73 -41.38
CA ASN A 21 5.71 -1.46 -40.63
C ASN A 21 5.93 -0.21 -41.50
N ALA A 22 5.78 -0.29 -42.83
CA ALA A 22 5.92 0.87 -43.69
C ALA A 22 4.75 1.86 -43.53
N GLU A 23 3.51 1.38 -43.36
CA GLU A 23 2.33 2.24 -43.12
C GLU A 23 2.31 2.81 -41.68
N LEU A 24 2.76 2.05 -40.68
CA LEU A 24 2.87 2.53 -39.29
C LEU A 24 3.99 3.56 -39.11
N LEU A 25 5.08 3.46 -39.87
CA LEU A 25 6.13 4.48 -39.89
C LEU A 25 5.67 5.77 -40.61
N GLU A 26 4.75 5.68 -41.57
CA GLU A 26 4.19 6.87 -42.23
C GLU A 26 3.20 7.61 -41.32
N GLU A 27 2.38 6.91 -40.53
CA GLU A 27 1.54 7.53 -39.50
C GLU A 27 2.37 8.09 -38.33
N LEU A 28 3.46 7.42 -37.93
CA LEU A 28 4.40 7.97 -36.95
C LEU A 28 5.14 9.21 -37.47
N SER A 29 5.42 9.31 -38.78
CA SER A 29 6.02 10.51 -39.37
C SER A 29 5.07 11.71 -39.40
N LYS A 30 3.76 11.48 -39.62
CA LYS A 30 2.73 12.53 -39.61
C LYS A 30 2.41 13.05 -38.20
N CYS A 31 2.56 12.20 -37.18
CA CYS A 31 2.55 12.66 -35.78
C CYS A 31 3.79 13.50 -35.44
N ASN A 32 4.96 13.20 -36.00
CA ASN A 32 6.19 13.92 -35.69
C ASN A 32 6.24 15.34 -36.32
N GLU A 33 5.57 15.56 -37.45
CA GLU A 33 5.50 16.89 -38.09
C GLU A 33 4.44 17.82 -37.46
N SER A 34 3.43 17.27 -36.78
CA SER A 34 2.46 18.06 -36.01
C SER A 34 2.93 18.36 -34.56
N GLN A 35 4.15 17.96 -34.23
CA GLN A 35 4.75 18.05 -32.89
C GLN A 35 5.99 18.98 -32.87
N SER A 36 6.05 19.93 -33.79
CA SER A 36 7.02 21.05 -33.78
C SER A 36 6.45 22.30 -33.09
N ASP A 37 5.76 22.11 -31.96
CA ASP A 37 5.47 23.19 -31.01
C ASP A 37 5.80 22.66 -29.62
N GLY A 38 6.96 23.08 -29.08
CA GLY A 38 7.74 22.44 -28.01
C GLY A 38 7.06 22.27 -26.66
N SER A 39 5.98 21.50 -26.59
CA SER A 39 5.12 21.32 -25.43
C SER A 39 4.75 19.87 -25.11
N ASN A 40 5.06 18.90 -25.98
CA ASN A 40 4.53 17.53 -25.83
C ASN A 40 5.54 16.43 -25.47
N ASP A 41 6.85 16.67 -25.51
CA ASP A 41 7.81 15.70 -24.94
C ASP A 41 7.79 15.72 -23.40
N SER A 42 7.33 16.83 -22.82
CA SER A 42 7.15 17.01 -21.37
C SER A 42 5.97 16.22 -20.79
N CYS A 43 5.00 15.83 -21.61
CA CYS A 43 3.82 15.06 -21.19
C CYS A 43 4.15 13.58 -20.90
N ALA A 44 5.25 13.07 -21.46
CA ALA A 44 5.70 11.69 -21.30
C ALA A 44 6.51 11.45 -20.02
N CYS A 45 6.81 12.50 -19.23
CA CYS A 45 7.22 12.36 -17.83
C CYS A 45 6.00 11.92 -16.99
N SER A 46 5.54 10.71 -17.29
CA SER A 46 4.31 10.16 -16.74
C SER A 46 4.47 9.98 -15.23
N VAL A 47 3.40 10.30 -14.52
CA VAL A 47 3.26 10.25 -13.05
C VAL A 47 3.26 8.78 -12.59
N GLN A 48 4.40 8.10 -12.78
CA GLN A 48 4.56 6.69 -12.55
C GLN A 48 5.52 6.49 -11.37
N PHE A 49 4.96 6.53 -10.17
CA PHE A 49 5.71 6.58 -8.92
C PHE A 49 6.44 5.27 -8.58
N ILE A 50 5.96 4.11 -9.04
CA ILE A 50 6.48 2.81 -8.58
C ILE A 50 7.10 2.04 -9.74
N GLY A 51 8.35 1.60 -9.57
CA GLY A 51 9.09 0.72 -10.48
C GLY A 51 8.30 -0.56 -10.76
N ASN A 52 8.22 -0.98 -12.03
CA ASN A 52 7.49 -2.22 -12.37
C ASN A 52 7.99 -3.42 -11.55
N GLN A 53 9.31 -3.49 -11.29
CA GLN A 53 9.92 -4.53 -10.45
C GLN A 53 9.58 -4.37 -8.95
N TRP A 54 9.69 -3.16 -8.42
CA TRP A 54 9.39 -2.85 -7.01
C TRP A 54 7.92 -3.11 -6.65
N GLY A 55 7.01 -2.75 -7.55
CA GLY A 55 5.59 -3.01 -7.42
C GLY A 55 5.29 -4.51 -7.43
N PHE A 56 5.91 -5.27 -8.34
CA PHE A 56 5.75 -6.73 -8.41
C PHE A 56 6.18 -7.41 -7.10
N LEU A 57 7.36 -7.06 -6.59
CA LEU A 57 7.89 -7.62 -5.34
C LEU A 57 6.97 -7.30 -4.15
N MET A 58 6.44 -6.08 -4.08
CA MET A 58 5.53 -5.69 -3.00
C MET A 58 4.21 -6.46 -3.04
N HIS A 59 3.64 -6.68 -4.24
CA HIS A 59 2.45 -7.52 -4.38
C HIS A 59 2.73 -8.96 -3.93
N GLY A 60 3.86 -9.55 -4.33
CA GLY A 60 4.27 -10.89 -3.88
C GLY A 60 4.37 -10.98 -2.35
N PHE A 61 4.99 -9.98 -1.72
CA PHE A 61 5.10 -9.90 -0.27
C PHE A 61 3.72 -9.75 0.42
N MET A 62 2.85 -8.89 -0.11
CA MET A 62 1.48 -8.71 0.37
C MET A 62 0.68 -10.01 0.28
N TYR A 63 0.73 -10.70 -0.86
CA TYR A 63 0.00 -11.95 -1.07
C TYR A 63 0.49 -13.08 -0.17
N PHE A 64 1.80 -13.15 0.12
CA PHE A 64 2.34 -14.11 1.08
C PHE A 64 1.76 -13.90 2.49
N PHE A 65 1.77 -12.67 3.01
CA PHE A 65 1.20 -12.33 4.32
C PHE A 65 -0.31 -12.55 4.37
N MET A 66 -1.00 -12.21 3.28
CA MET A 66 -2.43 -12.40 3.15
C MET A 66 -2.82 -13.88 3.10
N ALA A 67 -2.10 -14.71 2.34
CA ALA A 67 -2.29 -16.15 2.32
C ALA A 67 -2.08 -16.77 3.71
N GLY A 68 -1.04 -16.34 4.43
CA GLY A 68 -0.80 -16.76 5.81
C GLY A 68 -1.96 -16.38 6.74
N THR A 69 -2.46 -15.15 6.63
CA THR A 69 -3.62 -14.67 7.40
C THR A 69 -4.87 -15.49 7.09
N ILE A 70 -5.20 -15.71 5.82
CA ILE A 70 -6.38 -16.50 5.42
C ILE A 70 -6.23 -17.95 5.92
N ALA A 71 -5.07 -18.57 5.73
CA ALA A 71 -4.81 -19.93 6.19
C ALA A 71 -5.01 -20.06 7.71
N TYR A 72 -4.51 -19.09 8.49
CA TYR A 72 -4.71 -19.06 9.93
C TYR A 72 -6.18 -18.86 10.33
N LEU A 73 -6.89 -17.96 9.67
CA LEU A 73 -8.32 -17.73 9.92
C LEU A 73 -9.15 -18.98 9.58
N VAL A 74 -8.85 -19.67 8.48
CA VAL A 74 -9.51 -20.92 8.09
C VAL A 74 -9.18 -22.04 9.09
N ALA A 75 -7.93 -22.17 9.52
CA ALA A 75 -7.55 -23.13 10.56
C ALA A 75 -8.34 -22.92 11.86
N ASN A 76 -8.62 -21.66 12.23
CA ASN A 76 -9.43 -21.33 13.41
C ASN A 76 -10.92 -21.73 13.29
N ILE A 77 -11.44 -21.97 12.09
CA ILE A 77 -12.80 -22.50 11.88
C ILE A 77 -12.89 -23.96 12.34
N PHE A 78 -11.83 -24.73 12.08
CA PHE A 78 -11.76 -26.16 12.41
C PHE A 78 -11.22 -26.43 13.82
N ARG A 79 -10.54 -25.45 14.43
CA ARG A 79 -9.98 -25.57 15.78
C ARG A 79 -11.04 -25.34 16.86
N ALA A 80 -11.21 -26.31 17.75
CA ALA A 80 -11.98 -26.17 18.98
C ALA A 80 -11.07 -25.74 20.13
N GLY A 81 -11.48 -24.70 20.86
CA GLY A 81 -10.85 -24.23 22.08
C GLY A 81 -11.59 -24.73 23.33
N ARG A 82 -11.14 -24.29 24.50
CA ARG A 82 -11.67 -24.73 25.81
C ARG A 82 -13.13 -24.32 26.04
N ASP A 83 -13.54 -23.19 25.47
CA ASP A 83 -14.89 -22.63 25.61
C ASP A 83 -15.76 -22.78 24.33
N GLY A 84 -15.37 -23.63 23.38
CA GLY A 84 -16.04 -23.79 22.08
C GLY A 84 -15.13 -23.49 20.88
N LYS A 85 -15.70 -23.33 19.68
CA LYS A 85 -14.90 -23.08 18.47
C LYS A 85 -14.15 -21.75 18.55
N VAL A 86 -12.86 -21.76 18.22
CA VAL A 86 -11.94 -20.60 18.39
C VAL A 86 -12.41 -19.37 17.60
N TYR A 87 -13.14 -19.55 16.50
CA TYR A 87 -13.70 -18.42 15.75
C TYR A 87 -14.81 -17.66 16.50
N ASN A 88 -15.50 -18.32 17.45
CA ASN A 88 -16.61 -17.74 18.22
C ASN A 88 -16.18 -17.26 19.61
N ASN A 89 -15.06 -17.74 20.13
CA ASN A 89 -14.57 -17.33 21.43
C ASN A 89 -13.04 -17.27 21.47
N PRO A 90 -12.44 -16.06 21.59
CA PRO A 90 -13.08 -14.75 21.54
C PRO A 90 -13.29 -14.21 20.12
N THR A 91 -14.34 -13.41 19.94
CA THR A 91 -14.77 -12.77 18.70
C THR A 91 -13.86 -11.60 18.28
N ILE A 92 -12.57 -11.88 18.08
CA ILE A 92 -11.60 -10.89 17.57
C ILE A 92 -11.97 -10.51 16.14
N VAL A 93 -12.26 -11.53 15.30
CA VAL A 93 -12.75 -11.37 13.93
C VAL A 93 -14.27 -11.42 13.94
N CYS A 94 -14.87 -10.31 14.37
CA CYS A 94 -16.33 -10.13 14.30
C CYS A 94 -16.81 -10.13 12.85
N SER A 95 -18.06 -10.54 12.60
CA SER A 95 -18.69 -10.55 11.26
C SER A 95 -18.51 -9.24 10.50
N MET A 96 -18.56 -8.10 11.22
CA MET A 96 -18.31 -6.78 10.62
C MET A 96 -16.89 -6.65 10.04
N VAL A 97 -15.86 -7.13 10.76
CA VAL A 97 -14.46 -7.08 10.30
C VAL A 97 -14.30 -7.95 9.05
N SER A 98 -14.89 -9.15 9.05
CA SER A 98 -14.88 -10.03 7.87
C SER A 98 -15.54 -9.38 6.66
N ILE A 99 -16.70 -8.74 6.82
CA ILE A 99 -17.39 -8.04 5.72
C ILE A 99 -16.51 -6.92 5.16
N LEU A 100 -15.90 -6.10 6.03
CA LEU A 100 -15.03 -4.99 5.61
C LEU A 100 -13.77 -5.48 4.87
N ILE A 101 -13.17 -6.58 5.32
CA ILE A 101 -12.01 -7.19 4.64
C ILE A 101 -12.42 -7.67 3.24
N ASN A 102 -13.55 -8.36 3.11
CA ASN A 102 -14.03 -8.81 1.80
C ASN A 102 -14.37 -7.65 0.87
N LEU A 103 -15.00 -6.58 1.38
CA LEU A 103 -15.26 -5.37 0.61
C LEU A 103 -13.96 -4.70 0.12
N THR A 104 -12.94 -4.65 0.98
CA THR A 104 -11.61 -4.15 0.61
C THR A 104 -11.07 -4.92 -0.59
N PHE A 105 -11.14 -6.26 -0.57
CA PHE A 105 -10.69 -7.08 -1.68
C PHE A 105 -11.51 -6.89 -2.95
N ILE A 106 -12.83 -6.84 -2.84
CA ILE A 106 -13.71 -6.59 -4.00
C ILE A 106 -13.32 -5.27 -4.67
N PHE A 107 -13.16 -4.18 -3.91
CA PHE A 107 -12.75 -2.90 -4.46
C PHE A 107 -11.34 -2.95 -5.08
N TYR A 108 -10.39 -3.63 -4.43
CA TYR A 108 -9.04 -3.79 -4.93
C TYR A 108 -8.98 -4.58 -6.25
N PHE A 109 -9.71 -5.68 -6.37
CA PHE A 109 -9.78 -6.46 -7.61
C PHE A 109 -10.54 -5.71 -8.71
N THR A 110 -11.62 -5.02 -8.36
CA THR A 110 -12.41 -4.23 -9.32
C THR A 110 -11.57 -3.07 -9.87
N TRP A 111 -10.73 -2.46 -9.03
CA TRP A 111 -9.77 -1.44 -9.47
C TRP A 111 -8.87 -1.95 -10.59
N ALA A 112 -8.32 -3.16 -10.49
CA ALA A 112 -7.45 -3.71 -11.54
C ALA A 112 -8.15 -3.80 -12.91
N PHE A 113 -9.44 -4.18 -12.92
CA PHE A 113 -10.23 -4.20 -14.17
C PHE A 113 -10.51 -2.81 -14.74
N LEU A 114 -10.71 -1.80 -13.89
CA LEU A 114 -10.92 -0.42 -14.35
C LEU A 114 -9.60 0.19 -14.85
N TRP A 115 -8.50 -0.14 -14.19
CA TRP A 115 -7.16 0.26 -14.61
C TRP A 115 -6.83 -0.27 -16.01
N ASP A 116 -7.12 -1.55 -16.27
CA ASP A 116 -6.96 -2.16 -17.60
C ASP A 116 -7.81 -1.47 -18.69
N LYS A 117 -8.95 -0.89 -18.31
CA LYS A 117 -9.81 -0.12 -19.21
C LYS A 117 -9.41 1.36 -19.31
N SER A 118 -8.31 1.78 -18.69
CA SER A 118 -7.85 3.18 -18.64
C SER A 118 -8.89 4.15 -18.04
N GLU A 119 -9.76 3.65 -17.16
CA GLU A 119 -10.75 4.46 -16.44
C GLU A 119 -10.13 5.09 -15.19
N TRP A 120 -9.35 6.16 -15.36
CA TRP A 120 -8.51 6.76 -14.30
C TRP A 120 -9.29 7.26 -13.08
N ILE A 121 -10.41 7.97 -13.32
CA ILE A 121 -11.25 8.53 -12.25
C ILE A 121 -11.90 7.39 -11.45
N GLY A 122 -12.52 6.43 -12.15
CA GLY A 122 -13.17 5.29 -11.50
C GLY A 122 -12.17 4.45 -10.70
N SER A 123 -10.95 4.28 -11.24
CA SER A 123 -9.85 3.60 -10.56
C SER A 123 -9.46 4.30 -9.24
N ALA A 124 -9.28 5.62 -9.26
CA ALA A 124 -8.96 6.38 -8.05
C ALA A 124 -10.08 6.30 -6.99
N VAL A 125 -11.35 6.35 -7.40
CA VAL A 125 -12.50 6.23 -6.48
C VAL A 125 -12.57 4.85 -5.82
N LEU A 126 -12.36 3.77 -6.58
CA LEU A 126 -12.36 2.43 -6.01
C LEU A 126 -11.22 2.22 -5.01
N LEU A 127 -10.02 2.73 -5.31
CA LEU A 127 -8.91 2.68 -4.37
C LEU A 127 -9.14 3.54 -3.13
N PHE A 128 -9.81 4.68 -3.25
CA PHE A 128 -10.23 5.47 -2.10
C PHE A 128 -11.17 4.67 -1.19
N LEU A 129 -12.19 4.01 -1.77
CA LEU A 129 -13.11 3.16 -1.02
C LEU A 129 -12.39 1.95 -0.39
N ALA A 130 -11.45 1.34 -1.10
CA ALA A 130 -10.59 0.28 -0.57
C ALA A 130 -9.71 0.76 0.60
N ALA A 131 -9.14 1.96 0.49
CA ALA A 131 -8.36 2.59 1.56
C ALA A 131 -9.25 2.87 2.79
N CYS A 132 -10.43 3.44 2.61
CA CYS A 132 -11.36 3.69 3.72
C CYS A 132 -11.80 2.40 4.41
N THR A 133 -12.22 1.38 3.65
CA THR A 133 -12.67 0.10 4.21
C THR A 133 -11.55 -0.65 4.91
N SER A 134 -10.33 -0.63 4.36
CA SER A 134 -9.15 -1.24 5.00
C SER A 134 -8.79 -0.55 6.32
N VAL A 135 -8.79 0.78 6.39
CA VAL A 135 -8.57 1.54 7.64
C VAL A 135 -9.61 1.15 8.70
N ILE A 136 -10.90 1.13 8.33
CA ILE A 136 -11.97 0.78 9.28
C ILE A 136 -11.78 -0.66 9.78
N SER A 137 -11.43 -1.59 8.88
CA SER A 137 -11.16 -2.99 9.25
C SER A 137 -9.99 -3.12 10.22
N LEU A 138 -8.90 -2.40 9.99
CA LEU A 138 -7.70 -2.41 10.84
C LEU A 138 -8.00 -1.85 12.23
N VAL A 139 -8.70 -0.72 12.31
CA VAL A 139 -9.06 -0.08 13.58
C VAL A 139 -9.99 -0.99 14.39
N LYS A 140 -11.03 -1.56 13.76
CA LYS A 140 -11.96 -2.45 14.45
C LYS A 140 -11.29 -3.75 14.91
N PHE A 141 -10.48 -4.36 14.06
CA PHE A 141 -9.72 -5.56 14.42
C PHE A 141 -8.78 -5.29 15.60
N SER A 142 -8.02 -4.20 15.53
CA SER A 142 -7.04 -3.87 16.56
C SER A 142 -7.70 -3.48 17.88
N PHE A 143 -8.85 -2.79 17.82
CA PHE A 143 -9.67 -2.52 19.01
C PHE A 143 -10.16 -3.81 19.67
N ASN A 144 -10.75 -4.73 18.90
CA ASN A 144 -11.20 -6.03 19.42
C ASN A 144 -10.03 -6.81 20.03
N LEU A 145 -8.88 -6.84 19.36
CA LEU A 145 -7.69 -7.51 19.87
C LEU A 145 -7.21 -6.91 21.20
N SER A 146 -7.26 -5.59 21.34
CA SER A 146 -6.89 -4.90 22.59
C SER A 146 -7.84 -5.23 23.74
N THR A 147 -9.14 -5.38 23.47
CA THR A 147 -10.17 -5.73 24.46
C THR A 147 -10.04 -7.18 24.93
N TYR A 148 -9.76 -8.11 24.03
CA TYR A 148 -9.66 -9.54 24.36
C TYR A 148 -8.22 -10.02 24.67
N THR A 149 -7.26 -9.11 24.76
CA THR A 149 -5.84 -9.46 24.97
C THR A 149 -5.59 -10.30 26.22
N GLU A 150 -6.22 -9.96 27.36
CA GLU A 150 -6.03 -10.68 28.62
C GLU A 150 -6.56 -12.10 28.55
N LYS A 151 -7.79 -12.25 28.03
CA LYS A 151 -8.42 -13.56 27.81
C LYS A 151 -7.57 -14.44 26.90
N LEU A 152 -7.06 -13.88 25.80
CA LEU A 152 -6.17 -14.59 24.88
C LEU A 152 -4.85 -14.98 25.52
N HIS A 153 -4.25 -14.11 26.31
CA HIS A 153 -2.99 -14.41 26.95
C HIS A 153 -3.11 -15.60 27.91
N HIS A 154 -4.23 -15.70 28.63
CA HIS A 154 -4.51 -16.79 29.55
C HIS A 154 -4.86 -18.12 28.84
N GLU A 155 -5.57 -18.05 27.71
CA GLU A 155 -5.96 -19.24 26.94
C GLU A 155 -4.83 -19.76 26.05
N SER A 156 -4.18 -18.86 25.31
CA SER A 156 -3.14 -19.18 24.33
C SER A 156 -2.32 -17.95 23.98
N ALA A 157 -1.18 -17.79 24.66
CA ALA A 157 -0.22 -16.72 24.35
C ALA A 157 0.30 -16.80 22.90
N ILE A 158 0.39 -18.01 22.32
CA ILE A 158 0.83 -18.21 20.93
C ILE A 158 -0.16 -17.56 19.96
N ASP A 159 -1.47 -17.78 20.16
CA ASP A 159 -2.49 -17.22 19.28
C ASP A 159 -2.49 -15.69 19.32
N LEU A 160 -2.25 -15.10 20.49
CA LEU A 160 -2.09 -13.65 20.64
C LEU A 160 -0.95 -13.11 19.80
N TRP A 161 0.20 -13.78 19.79
CA TRP A 161 1.33 -13.39 18.97
C TRP A 161 1.07 -13.57 17.48
N ILE A 162 0.38 -14.64 17.07
CA ILE A 162 -0.01 -14.82 15.66
C ILE A 162 -0.98 -13.70 15.22
N TYR A 163 -1.98 -13.36 16.02
CA TYR A 163 -2.89 -12.24 15.68
C TYR A 163 -2.15 -10.91 15.54
N ARG A 164 -1.15 -10.63 16.38
CA ARG A 164 -0.35 -9.40 16.31
C ARG A 164 0.61 -9.39 15.13
N ILE A 165 1.47 -10.41 15.00
CA ILE A 165 2.57 -10.43 14.03
C ILE A 165 2.04 -10.74 12.62
N LEU A 166 1.05 -11.61 12.49
CA LEU A 166 0.53 -12.01 11.19
C LEU A 166 -0.68 -11.15 10.81
N VAL A 167 -1.79 -11.28 11.52
CA VAL A 167 -3.08 -10.70 11.07
C VAL A 167 -3.10 -9.18 11.12
N GLN A 168 -2.71 -8.58 12.26
CA GLN A 168 -2.72 -7.13 12.44
C GLN A 168 -1.74 -6.43 11.49
N ASN A 169 -0.52 -6.96 11.37
CA ASN A 169 0.49 -6.40 10.46
C ASN A 169 0.11 -6.61 8.98
N THR A 170 -0.59 -7.69 8.62
CA THR A 170 -1.13 -7.88 7.26
C THR A 170 -2.18 -6.83 6.93
N LEU A 171 -3.14 -6.58 7.83
CA LEU A 171 -4.16 -5.55 7.63
C LEU A 171 -3.53 -4.16 7.51
N ALA A 172 -2.53 -3.87 8.35
CA ALA A 172 -1.79 -2.61 8.32
C ALA A 172 -1.00 -2.44 7.01
N LEU A 173 -0.37 -3.51 6.52
CA LEU A 173 0.33 -3.53 5.23
C LEU A 173 -0.63 -3.23 4.08
N VAL A 174 -1.77 -3.93 4.00
CA VAL A 174 -2.79 -3.71 2.96
C VAL A 174 -3.31 -2.28 3.02
N THR A 175 -3.52 -1.74 4.22
CA THR A 175 -4.04 -0.37 4.41
C THR A 175 -3.09 0.67 3.83
N VAL A 176 -1.81 0.63 4.21
CA VAL A 176 -0.82 1.61 3.74
C VAL A 176 -0.56 1.46 2.25
N TRP A 177 -0.43 0.22 1.75
CA TRP A 177 -0.23 -0.03 0.33
C TRP A 177 -1.39 0.52 -0.52
N THR A 178 -2.62 0.23 -0.12
CA THR A 178 -3.82 0.71 -0.83
C THR A 178 -3.93 2.23 -0.78
N PHE A 179 -3.55 2.85 0.34
CA PHE A 179 -3.51 4.31 0.45
C PHE A 179 -2.45 4.94 -0.49
N CYS A 180 -1.26 4.34 -0.59
CA CYS A 180 -0.24 4.78 -1.54
C CYS A 180 -0.71 4.63 -2.99
N LEU A 181 -1.34 3.50 -3.33
CA LEU A 181 -1.94 3.29 -4.66
C LEU A 181 -3.03 4.32 -4.96
N PHE A 182 -3.88 4.65 -3.98
CA PHE A 182 -4.88 5.70 -4.11
C PHE A 182 -4.25 7.05 -4.47
N LEU A 183 -3.24 7.51 -3.71
CA LEU A 183 -2.57 8.78 -4.00
C LEU A 183 -1.96 8.80 -5.40
N MET A 184 -1.32 7.70 -5.80
CA MET A 184 -0.79 7.55 -7.16
C MET A 184 -1.88 7.65 -8.23
N ASN A 185 -2.95 6.87 -8.10
CA ASN A 185 -4.06 6.87 -9.07
C ASN A 185 -4.76 8.22 -9.11
N PHE A 186 -4.87 8.89 -7.96
CA PHE A 186 -5.44 10.23 -7.88
C PHE A 186 -4.58 11.26 -8.62
N ALA A 187 -3.26 11.20 -8.49
CA ALA A 187 -2.37 12.07 -9.26
C ALA A 187 -2.48 11.81 -10.78
N ILE A 188 -2.58 10.55 -11.19
CA ILE A 188 -2.75 10.16 -12.59
C ILE A 188 -4.08 10.69 -13.15
N ALA A 189 -5.16 10.58 -12.38
CA ALA A 189 -6.45 11.18 -12.74
C ALA A 189 -6.38 12.71 -12.83
N LEU A 190 -5.63 13.38 -11.94
CA LEU A 190 -5.43 14.83 -12.00
C LEU A 190 -4.66 15.27 -13.25
N VAL A 191 -3.67 14.49 -13.69
CA VAL A 191 -2.93 14.81 -14.92
C VAL A 191 -3.80 14.58 -16.15
N HIS A 192 -4.40 13.39 -16.29
CA HIS A 192 -5.13 13.04 -17.51
C HIS A 192 -6.49 13.72 -17.65
N ASN A 193 -7.22 13.93 -16.55
CA ASN A 193 -8.56 14.51 -16.59
C ASN A 193 -8.61 15.95 -16.07
N GLY A 194 -7.70 16.31 -15.16
CA GLY A 194 -7.62 17.65 -14.57
C GLY A 194 -6.68 18.62 -15.29
N ASN A 195 -5.95 18.15 -16.31
CA ASN A 195 -4.94 18.91 -17.05
C ASN A 195 -3.89 19.59 -16.14
N ILE A 196 -3.54 18.93 -15.02
CA ILE A 196 -2.53 19.40 -14.08
C ILE A 196 -1.14 18.94 -14.54
N TYR A 197 -0.15 19.82 -14.41
CA TYR A 197 1.25 19.50 -14.70
C TYR A 197 1.76 18.35 -13.79
N GLY A 198 2.36 17.31 -14.40
CA GLY A 198 2.75 16.06 -13.72
C GLY A 198 3.62 16.24 -12.47
N PRO A 199 4.71 17.02 -12.53
CA PRO A 199 5.53 17.34 -11.35
C PRO A 199 4.72 18.01 -10.23
N SER A 200 3.80 18.93 -10.54
CA SER A 200 2.96 19.60 -9.55
C SER A 200 2.00 18.63 -8.86
N ALA A 201 1.38 17.71 -9.63
CA ALA A 201 0.54 16.66 -9.06
C ALA A 201 1.34 15.73 -8.13
N SER A 202 2.58 15.40 -8.53
CA SER A 202 3.50 14.56 -7.76
C SER A 202 3.93 15.19 -6.45
N VAL A 203 4.34 16.46 -6.47
CA VAL A 203 4.64 17.23 -5.25
C VAL A 203 3.40 17.29 -4.36
N GLY A 204 2.21 17.52 -4.94
CA GLY A 204 0.95 17.50 -4.21
C GLY A 204 0.72 16.21 -3.43
N MET A 205 0.95 15.05 -4.05
CA MET A 205 0.80 13.76 -3.37
C MET A 205 1.84 13.53 -2.28
N ILE A 206 3.09 13.95 -2.50
CA ILE A 206 4.14 13.87 -1.48
C ILE A 206 3.79 14.75 -0.28
N ILE A 207 3.23 15.95 -0.49
CA ILE A 207 2.75 16.83 0.59
C ILE A 207 1.62 16.17 1.37
N VAL A 208 0.62 15.61 0.69
CA VAL A 208 -0.49 14.89 1.33
C VAL A 208 0.05 13.71 2.16
N LEU A 209 0.97 12.92 1.60
CA LEU A 209 1.59 11.79 2.29
C LEU A 209 2.38 12.27 3.52
N THR A 210 3.13 13.36 3.40
CA THR A 210 3.87 13.98 4.52
C THR A 210 2.92 14.42 5.63
N PHE A 211 1.81 15.06 5.29
CA PHE A 211 0.79 15.47 6.26
C PHE A 211 0.20 14.26 6.99
N VAL A 212 -0.14 13.20 6.26
CA VAL A 212 -0.66 11.96 6.86
C VAL A 212 0.35 11.34 7.82
N ILE A 213 1.64 11.27 7.46
CA ILE A 213 2.70 10.74 8.33
C ILE A 213 2.87 11.63 9.57
N ALA A 214 2.84 12.96 9.40
CA ALA A 214 3.00 13.93 10.48
C ALA A 214 1.85 13.87 11.50
N VAL A 215 0.62 13.59 11.04
CA VAL A 215 -0.54 13.38 11.92
C VAL A 215 -0.52 11.98 12.53
N TRP A 216 -0.25 10.94 11.73
CA TRP A 216 -0.29 9.55 12.17
C TRP A 216 0.75 9.25 13.23
N THR A 217 1.99 9.71 13.05
CA THR A 217 3.11 9.40 13.97
C THR A 217 2.84 9.76 15.43
N PRO A 218 2.44 11.00 15.79
CA PRO A 218 2.14 11.35 17.18
C PRO A 218 0.91 10.60 17.72
N LEU A 219 -0.15 10.44 16.91
CA LEU A 219 -1.34 9.69 17.31
C LEU A 219 -1.00 8.25 17.67
N ASP A 220 -0.16 7.63 16.85
CA ASP A 220 0.30 6.26 17.03
C ASP A 220 1.21 6.14 18.28
N VAL A 221 2.08 7.14 18.56
CA VAL A 221 3.03 7.06 19.70
C VAL A 221 2.34 7.34 21.05
N MET A 222 1.37 8.25 21.06
CA MET A 222 0.72 8.76 22.27
C MET A 222 -0.64 8.12 22.54
N VAL A 223 -1.56 8.17 21.57
CA VAL A 223 -2.97 7.83 21.77
C VAL A 223 -3.23 6.35 21.56
N TRP A 224 -2.62 5.77 20.53
CA TRP A 224 -2.88 4.38 20.13
C TRP A 224 -1.82 3.38 20.54
N ASP A 225 -0.91 3.72 21.47
CA ASP A 225 0.12 2.78 21.96
C ASP A 225 -0.50 1.47 22.46
N ARG A 226 -1.68 1.50 23.10
CA ARG A 226 -2.34 0.26 23.55
C ARG A 226 -2.80 -0.65 22.40
N ILE A 227 -3.19 -0.07 21.27
CA ILE A 227 -3.85 -0.76 20.16
C ILE A 227 -2.84 -1.17 19.08
N PHE A 228 -1.83 -0.33 18.82
CA PHE A 228 -0.97 -0.41 17.65
C PHE A 228 0.52 -0.66 17.96
N ARG A 229 0.90 -0.91 19.22
CA ARG A 229 2.31 -1.08 19.65
C ARG A 229 3.15 -2.01 18.76
N TYR A 230 2.56 -3.08 18.24
CA TYR A 230 3.26 -4.13 17.48
C TYR A 230 3.11 -3.99 15.96
N MET A 231 2.55 -2.89 15.46
CA MET A 231 2.48 -2.62 14.03
C MET A 231 3.78 -1.97 13.55
N ILE A 232 4.55 -2.73 12.79
CA ILE A 232 5.83 -2.29 12.21
C ILE A 232 5.68 -2.11 10.69
N THR A 233 4.76 -2.86 10.07
CA THR A 233 4.56 -2.87 8.63
C THR A 233 4.21 -1.51 7.99
N PRO A 234 3.45 -0.58 8.61
CA PRO A 234 3.12 0.70 7.96
C PRO A 234 4.36 1.48 7.47
N PHE A 235 5.35 1.62 8.35
CA PHE A 235 6.56 2.37 8.04
C PHE A 235 7.47 1.60 7.06
N ALA A 236 7.53 0.27 7.16
CA ALA A 236 8.27 -0.55 6.21
C ALA A 236 7.72 -0.40 4.77
N VAL A 237 6.40 -0.37 4.61
CA VAL A 237 5.75 -0.13 3.31
C VAL A 237 6.04 1.29 2.80
N LEU A 238 6.00 2.31 3.66
CA LEU A 238 6.34 3.67 3.26
C LEU A 238 7.80 3.79 2.80
N ILE A 239 8.74 3.15 3.50
CA ILE A 239 10.15 3.08 3.10
C ILE A 239 10.25 2.41 1.72
N TRP A 240 9.53 1.30 1.51
CA TRP A 240 9.51 0.59 0.23
C TRP A 240 9.02 1.48 -0.91
N VAL A 241 7.86 2.11 -0.73
CA VAL A 241 7.24 2.99 -1.74
C VAL A 241 8.16 4.17 -2.06
N LEU A 242 8.68 4.86 -1.05
CA LEU A 242 9.58 6.01 -1.25
C LEU A 242 10.92 5.61 -1.87
N SER A 243 11.44 4.44 -1.53
CA SER A 243 12.65 3.90 -2.17
C SER A 243 12.40 3.57 -3.64
N SER A 244 11.24 2.98 -3.96
CA SER A 244 10.85 2.74 -5.35
C SER A 244 10.68 4.02 -6.15
N ILE A 245 10.15 5.08 -5.54
CA ILE A 245 10.03 6.40 -6.19
C ILE A 245 11.43 6.96 -6.45
N TYR A 246 12.31 6.92 -5.46
CA TYR A 246 13.68 7.41 -5.58
C TYR A 246 14.47 6.70 -6.69
N ASP A 247 14.34 5.37 -6.78
CA ASP A 247 15.02 4.57 -7.79
C ASP A 247 14.63 4.98 -9.22
N ARG A 248 13.32 5.18 -9.47
CA ARG A 248 12.85 5.71 -10.76
C ARG A 248 13.36 7.14 -11.04
N LEU A 249 13.32 8.01 -10.04
CA LEU A 249 13.76 9.41 -10.18
C LEU A 249 15.28 9.56 -10.41
N LYS A 250 16.05 8.47 -10.23
CA LYS A 250 17.49 8.44 -10.48
C LYS A 250 17.78 8.16 -11.96
N ASP A 251 17.00 7.28 -12.57
CA ASP A 251 17.26 6.77 -13.92
C ASP A 251 16.61 7.64 -15.02
N ASP A 252 15.58 8.44 -14.69
CA ASP A 252 14.90 9.32 -15.64
C ASP A 252 15.47 10.75 -15.63
N GLU A 253 16.12 11.17 -16.73
CA GLU A 253 16.62 12.54 -16.92
C GLU A 253 15.49 13.60 -17.00
N CYS A 254 14.26 13.16 -17.27
CA CYS A 254 13.10 14.02 -17.47
C CYS A 254 12.49 14.56 -16.14
N HIS A 255 12.81 13.94 -15.00
CA HIS A 255 12.15 14.29 -13.73
C HIS A 255 12.74 15.52 -13.02
N ASP A 256 11.84 16.37 -12.51
CA ASP A 256 12.17 17.58 -11.77
C ASP A 256 13.01 17.26 -10.52
N VAL A 257 14.16 17.93 -10.40
CA VAL A 257 15.08 17.85 -9.25
C VAL A 257 14.34 18.09 -7.93
N THR A 258 13.31 18.93 -7.96
CA THR A 258 12.46 19.28 -6.82
C THR A 258 11.76 18.05 -6.23
N VAL A 259 11.11 17.23 -7.08
CA VAL A 259 10.39 16.00 -6.65
C VAL A 259 11.36 15.00 -6.01
N ARG A 260 12.56 14.88 -6.59
CA ARG A 260 13.63 14.02 -6.06
C ARG A 260 14.08 14.47 -4.68
N VAL A 261 14.33 15.76 -4.48
CA VAL A 261 14.73 16.30 -3.17
C VAL A 261 13.64 16.05 -2.12
N TYR A 262 12.37 16.35 -2.43
CA TYR A 262 11.27 16.10 -1.49
C TYR A 262 11.13 14.62 -1.13
N THR A 263 11.30 13.71 -2.11
CA THR A 263 11.24 12.26 -1.87
C THR A 263 12.35 11.80 -0.93
N VAL A 264 13.59 12.23 -1.16
CA VAL A 264 14.74 11.86 -0.29
C VAL A 264 14.58 12.40 1.13
N VAL A 265 14.12 13.65 1.26
CA VAL A 265 13.85 14.25 2.57
C VAL A 265 12.78 13.45 3.32
N LEU A 266 11.66 13.13 2.66
CA LEU A 266 10.59 12.34 3.27
C LEU A 266 11.05 10.93 3.63
N LEU A 267 11.83 10.27 2.76
CA LEU A 267 12.41 8.94 3.03
C LEU A 267 13.29 8.96 4.29
N THR A 268 14.14 9.98 4.44
CA THR A 268 15.01 10.15 5.61
C THR A 268 14.20 10.35 6.89
N ILE A 269 13.13 11.15 6.83
CA ILE A 269 12.21 11.35 7.96
C ILE A 269 11.54 10.04 8.35
N VAL A 270 10.98 9.30 7.38
CA VAL A 270 10.30 8.01 7.63
C VAL A 270 11.26 6.98 8.22
N LEU A 271 12.50 6.89 7.71
CA LEU A 271 13.54 6.01 8.27
C LEU A 271 13.86 6.36 9.73
N THR A 272 13.99 7.65 10.05
CA THR A 272 14.25 8.11 11.41
C THR A 272 13.10 7.74 12.35
N ILE A 273 11.85 7.95 11.90
CA ILE A 273 10.65 7.56 12.66
C ILE A 273 10.61 6.04 12.86
N PHE A 274 10.94 5.26 11.84
CA PHE A 274 10.95 3.80 11.89
C PHE A 274 11.95 3.24 12.91
N VAL A 275 13.18 3.76 12.90
CA VAL A 275 14.20 3.37 13.90
C VAL A 275 13.76 3.78 15.30
N GLY A 276 13.29 5.02 15.47
CA GLY A 276 12.78 5.50 16.76
C GLY A 276 11.62 4.65 17.29
N ARG A 277 10.73 4.21 16.39
CA ARG A 277 9.63 3.27 16.67
C ARG A 277 10.12 1.93 17.19
N ILE A 278 11.06 1.29 16.50
CA ILE A 278 11.60 0.00 16.93
C ILE A 278 12.23 0.12 18.32
N LEU A 279 13.08 1.14 18.52
CA LEU A 279 13.74 1.38 19.81
C LEU A 279 12.72 1.61 20.93
N LEU A 280 11.68 2.41 20.67
CA LEU A 280 10.62 2.71 21.64
C LEU A 280 9.75 1.49 21.93
N THR A 281 9.42 0.67 20.94
CA THR A 281 8.68 -0.58 21.13
C THR A 281 9.49 -1.59 21.95
N VAL A 282 10.79 -1.75 21.67
CA VAL A 282 11.68 -2.61 22.46
C VAL A 282 11.82 -2.10 23.88
N TYR A 283 12.07 -0.79 24.07
CA TYR A 283 12.17 -0.17 25.38
C TYR A 283 10.88 -0.36 26.20
N ARG A 284 9.71 -0.07 25.61
CA ARG A 284 8.41 -0.25 26.27
C ARG A 284 8.09 -1.72 26.54
N HIS A 285 8.49 -2.64 25.67
CA HIS A 285 8.29 -4.07 25.91
C HIS A 285 9.10 -4.56 27.12
N LEU A 286 10.35 -4.10 27.27
CA LEU A 286 11.22 -4.46 28.39
C LEU A 286 10.79 -3.81 29.71
N TRP A 287 10.39 -2.53 29.69
CA TRP A 287 10.13 -1.76 30.92
C TRP A 287 8.65 -1.68 31.32
N LYS A 288 7.72 -1.84 30.38
CA LYS A 288 6.26 -1.80 30.60
C LYS A 288 5.55 -2.88 29.77
N PRO A 289 5.80 -4.17 30.07
CA PRO A 289 5.11 -5.26 29.41
C PRO A 289 3.62 -5.16 29.71
N LEU A 290 2.78 -5.16 28.66
CA LEU A 290 1.32 -5.03 28.76
C LEU A 290 0.68 -6.15 29.59
N ALA A 291 1.40 -7.24 29.86
CA ALA A 291 0.91 -8.40 30.59
C ALA A 291 1.12 -8.35 32.12
N LYS A 292 1.82 -7.34 32.68
CA LYS A 292 2.23 -7.35 34.09
C LYS A 292 1.52 -6.33 34.99
N ASN A 293 0.78 -5.37 34.43
CA ASN A 293 0.24 -4.22 35.19
C ASN A 293 -1.24 -3.94 34.90
N GLN A 294 -2.12 -4.95 34.95
CA GLN A 294 -3.53 -4.77 35.37
C GLN A 294 -3.95 -5.99 36.19
#